data_AF-A0A7J6MRC9-F1
#
_entry.id   AF-A0A7J6MRC9-F1
#
_cell.length_a   1.000
_cell.length_b   1.000
_cell.length_c   1.000
_cell.angle_alpha   90.00
_cell.angle_beta   90.00
_cell.angle_gamma   90.00
#
_symmetry.space_group_name_H-M   'P 1'
#
loop_
_entity.id
_entity.type
_entity.pdbx_description
1 polymer ?
#
loop_
_entity_poly.entity_id
_entity_poly.type
_entity_poly.pdbx_seq_one_letter_code
_entity_poly.pdbx_strand_id
1 'polypeptide(L)'
;MNFPAGNLMGDYRANHWNDIWIKPLINDSSLYGFKDLTYQDVTPAWLTKILYPTDFDNWSAENTKHTTQIMREYWWVSWVVVACYLIAIPVGQRIMKNRPAFNLKKPLALWNLFLATFSFIGVTRTLPLLLAGTWTNGPLYFVCRNASASYGTGPTGLWISLFMYSKYFELIDTAFLVLRKKHVNFLHWFHHATVLLYCWHAGAYEQPTGIFMATMNYMVHSVMYFYYFLSSVGHKPKWGLTVTIMQIAQMFAGMFIVAVHYYSISHVHNCDGAYEDLVAAFLMYTAYMLLFVQFFIGRYVAPKKSSKAVSASKKSN
;
A
#
# COMPACT_ATOMS: atom_id res chain seq x y z
N MET A 1 37.92 7.86 -7.18
CA MET A 1 36.73 7.64 -8.03
C MET A 1 35.88 8.90 -7.94
N ASN A 2 36.09 9.81 -8.89
CA ASN A 2 35.36 11.06 -8.99
C ASN A 2 34.02 10.77 -9.66
N PHE A 3 32.91 11.02 -8.96
CA PHE A 3 31.60 11.14 -9.60
C PHE A 3 31.64 12.36 -10.53
N PRO A 4 31.12 12.28 -11.76
CA PRO A 4 31.16 13.40 -12.70
C PRO A 4 30.15 14.47 -12.27
N ALA A 5 30.54 15.32 -11.32
CA ALA A 5 29.81 16.48 -10.84
C ALA A 5 30.15 17.75 -11.65
N GLY A 6 30.36 17.62 -12.97
CA GLY A 6 30.95 18.68 -13.81
C GLY A 6 30.05 19.37 -14.84
N ASN A 7 28.86 18.85 -15.16
CA ASN A 7 27.99 19.42 -16.19
C ASN A 7 26.56 19.75 -15.70
N LEU A 8 26.33 19.80 -14.39
CA LEU A 8 25.01 20.03 -13.80
C LEU A 8 25.02 21.06 -12.66
N MET A 9 25.96 22.01 -12.69
CA MET A 9 25.95 23.15 -11.76
C MET A 9 25.89 24.47 -12.53
N GLY A 10 24.74 24.72 -13.15
CA GLY A 10 24.12 26.03 -13.09
C GLY A 10 23.34 26.10 -11.77
N ASP A 11 23.66 27.08 -10.94
CA ASP A 11 23.16 27.25 -9.58
C ASP A 11 21.63 27.29 -9.49
N TYR A 12 21.01 26.18 -9.07
CA TYR A 12 19.54 26.07 -8.91
C TYR A 12 19.16 25.17 -7.73
N ARG A 13 19.69 25.47 -6.53
CA ARG A 13 19.27 24.78 -5.29
C ARG A 13 17.82 25.07 -4.86
N ALA A 14 17.11 25.97 -5.54
CA ALA A 14 15.68 26.22 -5.37
C ALA A 14 14.77 25.44 -6.35
N ASN A 15 15.30 24.94 -7.47
CA ASN A 15 14.47 24.40 -8.56
C ASN A 15 14.46 22.87 -8.68
N HIS A 16 15.28 22.16 -7.88
CA HIS A 16 15.32 20.69 -7.96
C HIS A 16 13.95 20.04 -7.75
N TRP A 17 13.08 20.66 -6.94
CA TRP A 17 11.71 20.19 -6.75
C TRP A 17 10.77 20.60 -7.90
N ASN A 18 10.94 21.79 -8.51
CA ASN A 18 10.03 22.29 -9.54
C ASN A 18 10.16 21.58 -10.90
N ASP A 19 11.35 21.07 -11.22
CA ASP A 19 11.58 20.36 -12.49
C ASP A 19 10.97 18.94 -12.51
N ILE A 20 10.65 18.40 -11.33
CA ILE A 20 9.96 17.10 -11.17
C ILE A 20 8.44 17.25 -11.40
N TRP A 21 7.90 18.47 -11.31
CA TRP A 21 6.46 18.76 -11.29
C TRP A 21 5.82 19.11 -12.64
N ILE A 22 6.56 19.02 -13.76
CA ILE A 22 6.05 19.36 -15.10
C ILE A 22 6.43 18.26 -16.09
N LYS A 23 6.08 17.00 -15.82
CA LYS A 23 6.02 16.04 -16.92
C LYS A 23 4.86 16.44 -17.84
N PRO A 24 5.09 16.70 -19.13
CA PRO A 24 4.00 16.83 -20.08
C PRO A 24 3.16 15.55 -20.01
N LEU A 25 1.84 15.67 -19.88
CA LEU A 25 0.92 14.55 -20.05
C LEU A 25 1.27 13.88 -21.40
N ILE A 26 1.71 12.63 -21.37
CA ILE A 26 1.88 11.85 -22.59
C ILE A 26 0.46 11.56 -23.10
N ASN A 27 -0.05 12.49 -23.91
CA ASN A 27 -1.36 12.44 -24.54
C ASN A 27 -1.42 11.48 -25.73
N ASP A 28 -0.29 10.84 -26.10
CA ASP A 28 -0.23 10.06 -27.32
C ASP A 28 -0.52 8.58 -27.05
N SER A 29 -1.81 8.25 -26.96
CA SER A 29 -2.33 6.87 -26.92
C SER A 29 -2.15 6.13 -28.25
N SER A 30 -1.69 6.78 -29.32
CA SER A 30 -1.64 6.21 -30.67
C SER A 30 -0.41 5.36 -30.96
N LEU A 31 0.67 5.48 -30.17
CA LEU A 31 1.94 4.79 -30.45
C LEU A 31 1.88 3.26 -30.26
N TYR A 32 1.03 2.77 -29.35
CA TYR A 32 0.97 1.36 -28.96
C TYR A 32 -0.34 0.65 -29.29
N GLY A 33 -1.32 1.35 -29.86
CA GLY A 33 -2.62 0.76 -30.23
C GLY A 33 -3.45 0.28 -29.03
N PHE A 34 -3.22 0.83 -27.84
CA PHE A 34 -3.95 0.45 -26.63
C PHE A 34 -5.43 0.82 -26.73
N LYS A 35 -6.30 -0.05 -26.21
CA LYS A 35 -7.73 0.19 -26.04
C LYS A 35 -8.02 0.61 -24.60
N ASP A 36 -8.46 1.85 -24.42
CA ASP A 36 -8.95 2.32 -23.12
C ASP A 36 -10.26 1.59 -22.78
N LEU A 37 -10.30 0.98 -21.59
CA LEU A 37 -11.45 0.24 -21.09
C LEU A 37 -12.11 1.00 -19.94
N THR A 38 -13.43 1.08 -19.98
CA THR A 38 -14.23 1.61 -18.88
C THR A 38 -14.67 0.48 -17.93
N TYR A 39 -15.17 0.83 -16.74
CA TYR A 39 -15.67 -0.18 -15.81
C TYR A 39 -16.89 -0.94 -16.39
N GLN A 40 -17.65 -0.31 -17.29
CA GLN A 40 -18.76 -0.94 -18.01
C GLN A 40 -18.28 -1.94 -19.07
N ASP A 41 -17.12 -1.71 -19.68
CA ASP A 41 -16.55 -2.64 -20.68
C ASP A 41 -16.04 -3.94 -20.05
N VAL A 42 -15.59 -3.86 -18.79
CA VAL A 42 -14.92 -4.97 -18.08
C VAL A 42 -15.84 -5.73 -17.13
N THR A 43 -17.10 -5.30 -16.98
CA THR A 43 -18.10 -5.97 -16.14
C THR A 43 -19.38 -6.28 -16.93
N PRO A 44 -19.93 -7.50 -16.86
CA PRO A 44 -21.23 -7.80 -17.46
C PRO A 44 -22.32 -6.89 -16.89
N ALA A 45 -23.28 -6.46 -17.71
CA ALA A 45 -24.29 -5.46 -17.33
C ALA A 45 -25.05 -5.79 -16.02
N TRP A 46 -25.35 -7.06 -15.75
CA TRP A 46 -25.99 -7.47 -14.49
C TRP A 46 -25.08 -7.24 -13.28
N LEU A 47 -23.78 -7.51 -13.42
CA LEU A 47 -22.77 -7.30 -12.40
C LEU A 47 -22.47 -5.82 -12.23
N THR A 48 -22.46 -5.04 -13.32
CA THR A 48 -22.30 -3.58 -13.26
C THR A 48 -23.40 -2.94 -12.41
N LYS A 49 -24.66 -3.38 -12.54
CA LYS A 49 -25.76 -2.86 -11.71
C LYS A 49 -25.62 -3.19 -10.23
N ILE A 50 -25.08 -4.37 -9.90
CA ILE A 50 -24.87 -4.80 -8.51
C ILE A 50 -23.66 -4.11 -7.91
N LEU A 51 -22.56 -4.07 -8.67
CA LEU A 51 -21.32 -3.49 -8.21
C LEU A 51 -21.45 -1.98 -8.13
N TYR A 52 -22.00 -1.29 -9.13
CA TYR A 52 -22.03 0.18 -9.21
C TYR A 52 -23.48 0.71 -9.16
N PRO A 53 -24.19 0.56 -8.03
CA PRO A 53 -25.61 0.92 -7.94
C PRO A 53 -25.86 2.43 -7.84
N THR A 54 -24.82 3.23 -7.59
CA THR A 54 -24.91 4.68 -7.33
C THR A 54 -23.80 5.44 -8.05
N ASP A 55 -24.05 6.72 -8.31
CA ASP A 55 -23.06 7.64 -8.91
C ASP A 55 -21.91 8.04 -7.96
N PHE A 56 -21.89 7.52 -6.73
CA PHE A 56 -20.79 7.75 -5.78
C PHE A 56 -19.41 7.43 -6.37
N ASP A 57 -19.34 6.39 -7.20
CA ASP A 57 -18.10 5.96 -7.86
C ASP A 57 -17.79 6.73 -9.16
N ASN A 58 -18.58 7.76 -9.51
CA ASN A 58 -18.36 8.57 -10.69
C ASN A 58 -17.20 9.56 -10.48
N TRP A 59 -15.98 9.07 -10.69
CA TRP A 59 -14.75 9.83 -10.51
C TRP A 59 -14.24 10.41 -11.84
N SER A 60 -14.11 11.72 -11.90
CA SER A 60 -13.62 12.41 -13.10
C SER A 60 -12.09 12.47 -13.16
N ALA A 61 -11.55 12.75 -14.34
CA ALA A 61 -10.13 13.04 -14.51
C ALA A 61 -9.69 14.28 -13.70
N GLU A 62 -10.57 15.28 -13.56
CA GLU A 62 -10.31 16.47 -12.74
C GLU A 62 -10.18 16.11 -11.25
N ASN A 63 -10.96 15.16 -10.74
CA ASN A 63 -10.84 14.70 -9.36
C ASN A 63 -9.48 14.01 -9.11
N THR A 64 -9.00 13.22 -10.07
CA THR A 64 -7.67 12.61 -10.01
C THR A 64 -6.56 13.64 -10.07
N LYS A 65 -6.69 14.62 -10.95
CA LYS A 65 -5.75 15.74 -11.02
C LYS A 65 -5.70 16.50 -9.70
N HIS A 66 -6.85 16.83 -9.12
CA HIS A 66 -6.93 17.51 -7.83
C HIS A 66 -6.33 16.66 -6.70
N THR A 67 -6.65 15.36 -6.64
CA THR A 67 -6.07 14.45 -5.62
C THR A 67 -4.55 14.38 -5.74
N THR A 68 -4.06 14.29 -6.97
CA THR A 68 -2.62 14.31 -7.24
C THR A 68 -2.03 15.63 -6.77
N GLN A 69 -2.59 16.77 -7.17
CA GLN A 69 -2.13 18.10 -6.74
C GLN A 69 -2.09 18.23 -5.21
N ILE A 70 -3.09 17.74 -4.48
CA ILE A 70 -3.08 17.71 -3.01
C ILE A 70 -1.86 16.92 -2.51
N MET A 71 -1.60 15.74 -3.07
CA MET A 71 -0.44 14.94 -2.65
C MET A 71 0.88 15.65 -2.92
N ARG A 72 0.96 16.42 -4.02
CA ARG A 72 2.12 17.23 -4.40
C ARG A 72 2.32 18.44 -3.48
N GLU A 73 1.27 19.23 -3.26
CA GLU A 73 1.33 20.46 -2.44
C GLU A 73 1.54 20.15 -0.95
N TYR A 74 0.87 19.10 -0.46
CA TYR A 74 0.86 18.72 0.95
C TYR A 74 1.73 17.49 1.24
N TRP A 75 2.80 17.28 0.48
CA TRP A 75 3.75 16.17 0.67
C TRP A 75 4.29 16.06 2.10
N TRP A 76 4.50 17.21 2.75
CA TRP A 76 5.04 17.32 4.11
C TRP A 76 4.07 16.82 5.18
N VAL A 77 2.76 16.76 4.91
CA VAL A 77 1.74 16.30 5.86
C VAL A 77 1.99 14.85 6.25
N SER A 78 2.30 13.98 5.29
CA SER A 78 2.65 12.58 5.53
C SER A 78 3.83 12.44 6.50
N TRP A 79 4.87 13.26 6.32
CA TRP A 79 6.05 13.26 7.18
C TRP A 79 5.74 13.73 8.60
N VAL A 80 4.95 14.80 8.75
CA VAL A 80 4.51 15.29 10.05
C VAL A 80 3.66 14.24 10.77
N VAL A 81 2.72 13.60 10.06
CA VAL A 81 1.89 12.53 10.64
C VAL A 81 2.74 11.34 11.08
N VAL A 82 3.72 10.91 10.28
CA VAL A 82 4.62 9.81 10.67
C VAL A 82 5.50 10.20 11.85
N ALA A 83 6.03 11.42 11.91
CA ALA A 83 6.78 11.89 13.07
C ALA A 83 5.92 11.88 14.35
N CYS A 84 4.70 12.41 14.27
CA CYS A 84 3.73 12.35 15.36
C CYS A 84 3.40 10.90 15.76
N TYR A 85 3.20 10.01 14.78
CA TYR A 85 2.95 8.58 14.99
C TYR A 85 4.09 7.90 15.76
N LEU A 86 5.34 8.12 15.33
CA LEU A 86 6.52 7.53 15.97
C LEU A 86 6.74 8.06 17.39
N ILE A 87 6.37 9.31 17.67
CA ILE A 87 6.39 9.89 19.03
C ILE A 87 5.23 9.33 19.87
N ALA A 88 4.04 9.18 19.28
CA ALA A 88 2.83 8.74 19.97
C ALA A 88 2.95 7.31 20.51
N ILE A 89 3.71 6.42 19.85
CA ILE A 89 3.92 5.03 20.33
C ILE A 89 4.58 4.99 21.71
N PRO A 90 5.82 5.50 21.92
CA PRO A 90 6.47 5.45 23.23
C PRO A 90 5.78 6.33 24.26
N VAL A 91 5.22 7.49 23.87
CA VAL A 91 4.45 8.35 24.79
C VAL A 91 3.20 7.63 25.27
N GLY A 92 2.43 7.03 24.36
CA GLY A 92 1.24 6.25 24.70
C GLY A 92 1.56 5.04 25.57
N GLN A 93 2.64 4.32 25.29
CA GLN A 93 3.11 3.21 26.13
C GLN A 93 3.50 3.66 27.54
N ARG A 94 4.15 4.82 27.69
CA ARG A 94 4.49 5.41 29.01
C ARG A 94 3.24 5.81 29.78
N ILE A 95 2.28 6.48 29.13
CA ILE A 95 0.99 6.86 29.75
C ILE A 95 0.22 5.62 30.21
N MET A 96 0.20 4.57 29.38
CA MET A 96 -0.49 3.32 29.69
C MET A 96 0.23 2.43 30.70
N LYS A 97 1.49 2.75 31.09
CA LYS A 97 2.27 1.95 32.05
C LYS A 97 1.52 1.79 33.37
N ASN A 98 1.01 2.90 33.91
CA ASN A 98 0.32 2.97 35.20
C ASN A 98 -1.21 2.86 35.09
N ARG A 99 -1.75 2.56 33.90
CA ARG A 99 -3.19 2.39 33.66
C ARG A 99 -3.53 0.94 33.33
N PRO A 100 -4.76 0.47 33.66
CA PRO A 100 -5.24 -0.83 33.19
C PRO A 100 -5.42 -0.82 31.67
N ALA A 101 -5.29 -2.00 31.04
CA ALA A 101 -5.53 -2.12 29.60
C ALA A 101 -7.02 -1.90 29.27
N PHE A 102 -7.32 -1.10 28.25
CA PHE A 102 -8.69 -0.85 27.84
C PHE A 102 -9.33 -2.10 27.21
N ASN A 103 -10.61 -2.34 27.52
CA ASN A 103 -11.39 -3.40 26.89
C ASN A 103 -11.97 -2.94 25.55
N LEU A 104 -11.12 -2.84 24.53
CA LEU A 104 -11.50 -2.38 23.19
C LEU A 104 -11.86 -3.53 22.23
N LYS A 105 -12.33 -4.68 22.73
CA LYS A 105 -12.64 -5.84 21.87
C LYS A 105 -13.70 -5.53 20.81
N LYS A 106 -14.82 -4.93 21.21
CA LYS A 106 -15.93 -4.59 20.28
C LYS A 106 -15.51 -3.51 19.27
N PRO A 107 -14.93 -2.36 19.69
CA PRO A 107 -14.42 -1.37 18.74
C PRO A 107 -13.39 -1.94 17.76
N LEU A 108 -12.44 -2.77 18.25
CA LEU A 108 -11.45 -3.40 17.38
C LEU A 108 -12.08 -4.39 16.40
N ALA A 109 -13.08 -5.16 16.81
CA ALA A 109 -13.79 -6.05 15.90
C ALA A 109 -14.51 -5.25 14.80
N LEU A 110 -15.24 -4.19 15.16
CA LEU A 110 -15.91 -3.32 14.18
C LEU A 110 -14.91 -2.64 13.24
N TRP A 111 -13.78 -2.18 13.78
CA TRP A 111 -12.70 -1.59 13.00
C TRP A 111 -12.10 -2.56 11.98
N ASN A 112 -11.76 -3.78 12.41
CA ASN A 112 -11.27 -4.83 11.50
C ASN A 112 -12.31 -5.22 10.46
N LEU A 113 -13.59 -5.30 10.83
CA LEU A 113 -14.66 -5.59 9.87
C LEU A 113 -14.81 -4.46 8.85
N PHE A 114 -14.73 -3.20 9.30
CA PHE A 114 -14.75 -2.04 8.43
C PHE A 114 -13.60 -2.07 7.42
N LEU A 115 -12.36 -2.29 7.87
CA LEU A 115 -11.20 -2.36 6.97
C LEU A 115 -11.22 -3.58 6.04
N ALA A 116 -11.78 -4.71 6.50
CA ALA A 116 -11.99 -5.89 5.66
C ALA A 116 -12.98 -5.60 4.53
N THR A 117 -14.13 -5.00 4.86
CA THR A 117 -15.17 -4.63 3.89
C THR A 117 -14.68 -3.55 2.94
N PHE A 118 -14.03 -2.50 3.46
CA PHE A 118 -13.40 -1.46 2.64
C PHE A 118 -12.42 -2.06 1.63
N SER A 119 -11.54 -2.95 2.10
CA SER A 119 -10.56 -3.59 1.21
C SER A 119 -11.22 -4.51 0.19
N PHE A 120 -12.25 -5.25 0.59
CA PHE A 120 -13.00 -6.12 -0.30
C PHE A 120 -13.70 -5.34 -1.42
N ILE A 121 -14.34 -4.21 -1.09
CA ILE A 121 -14.93 -3.34 -2.12
C ILE A 121 -13.82 -2.75 -3.01
N GLY A 122 -12.68 -2.36 -2.45
CA GLY A 122 -11.50 -1.97 -3.23
C GLY A 122 -11.11 -3.00 -4.28
N VAL A 123 -11.06 -4.30 -3.93
CA VAL A 123 -10.81 -5.38 -4.89
C VAL A 123 -11.85 -5.39 -6.00
N THR A 124 -13.15 -5.31 -5.69
CA THR A 124 -14.20 -5.38 -6.72
C THR A 124 -14.18 -4.18 -7.67
N ARG A 125 -13.52 -3.09 -7.29
CA ARG A 125 -13.40 -1.82 -8.03
C ARG A 125 -12.15 -1.69 -8.86
N THR A 126 -11.07 -2.35 -8.46
CA THR A 126 -9.78 -2.24 -9.17
C THR A 126 -9.44 -3.51 -9.96
N LEU A 127 -9.82 -4.70 -9.47
CA LEU A 127 -9.44 -5.97 -10.08
C LEU A 127 -10.02 -6.19 -11.49
N PRO A 128 -11.30 -5.88 -11.79
CA PRO A 128 -11.85 -6.10 -13.13
C PRO A 128 -11.11 -5.30 -14.21
N LEU A 129 -10.82 -4.02 -13.95
CA LEU A 129 -10.07 -3.17 -14.86
C LEU A 129 -8.63 -3.66 -15.02
N LEU A 130 -7.98 -4.04 -13.91
CA LEU A 130 -6.63 -4.58 -13.95
C LEU A 130 -6.53 -5.84 -14.82
N LEU A 131 -7.44 -6.80 -14.65
CA LEU A 131 -7.44 -8.06 -15.40
C LEU A 131 -7.77 -7.84 -16.87
N ALA A 132 -8.85 -7.13 -17.18
CA ALA A 132 -9.28 -6.91 -18.55
C ALA A 132 -8.30 -6.02 -19.32
N GLY A 133 -7.82 -4.93 -18.69
CA GLY A 133 -6.81 -4.06 -19.29
C GLY A 133 -5.51 -4.80 -19.59
N THR A 134 -5.04 -5.65 -18.66
CA THR A 134 -3.85 -6.48 -18.89
C THR A 134 -4.08 -7.54 -19.97
N TRP A 135 -5.27 -8.14 -20.03
CA TRP A 135 -5.60 -9.15 -21.02
C TRP A 135 -5.71 -8.57 -22.44
N THR A 136 -6.35 -7.41 -22.58
CA THR A 136 -6.58 -6.76 -23.87
C THR A 136 -5.33 -6.05 -24.39
N ASN A 137 -4.60 -5.34 -23.53
CA ASN A 137 -3.50 -4.46 -23.93
C ASN A 137 -2.11 -5.00 -23.56
N GLY A 138 -2.04 -6.13 -22.84
CA GLY A 138 -0.81 -6.58 -22.21
C GLY A 138 -0.46 -5.78 -20.94
N PRO A 139 0.56 -6.23 -20.19
CA PRO A 139 0.96 -5.60 -18.93
C PRO A 139 1.55 -4.19 -19.11
N LEU A 140 2.09 -3.87 -20.29
CA LEU A 140 2.67 -2.55 -20.58
C LEU A 140 1.67 -1.41 -20.39
N TYR A 141 0.38 -1.68 -20.57
CA TYR A 141 -0.69 -0.70 -20.36
C TYR A 141 -0.68 -0.09 -18.95
N PHE A 142 -0.43 -0.90 -17.92
CA PHE A 142 -0.38 -0.46 -16.52
C PHE A 142 1.05 -0.34 -15.97
N VAL A 143 2.06 -0.55 -16.82
CA VAL A 143 3.47 -0.38 -16.45
C VAL A 143 4.02 0.93 -17.01
N CYS A 144 3.58 1.37 -18.19
CA CYS A 144 4.16 2.53 -18.88
C CYS A 144 3.23 3.73 -19.00
N ARG A 145 1.97 3.64 -18.58
CA ARG A 145 1.04 4.77 -18.57
C ARG A 145 0.78 5.21 -17.14
N ASN A 146 0.94 6.50 -16.87
CA ASN A 146 0.62 7.07 -15.56
C ASN A 146 -0.85 6.84 -15.15
N ALA A 147 -1.12 7.09 -13.87
CA ALA A 147 -2.43 6.90 -13.28
C ALA A 147 -3.53 7.65 -14.05
N SER A 148 -3.37 8.95 -14.33
CA SER A 148 -4.40 9.75 -15.01
C SER A 148 -4.76 9.23 -16.39
N ALA A 149 -3.78 8.73 -17.15
CA ALA A 149 -4.01 8.18 -18.47
C ALA A 149 -4.56 6.75 -18.51
N SER A 150 -4.45 5.96 -17.42
CA SER A 150 -4.72 4.50 -17.50
C SER A 150 -5.82 3.99 -16.58
N TYR A 151 -5.84 4.40 -15.31
CA TYR A 151 -6.80 3.89 -14.30
C TYR A 151 -7.33 4.96 -13.35
N GLY A 152 -6.98 6.21 -13.57
CA GLY A 152 -7.32 7.35 -12.73
C GLY A 152 -8.75 7.85 -12.91
N THR A 153 -9.63 7.14 -13.61
CA THR A 153 -11.02 7.59 -13.81
C THR A 153 -12.01 6.52 -13.38
N GLY A 154 -13.26 6.96 -13.18
CA GLY A 154 -14.36 6.12 -12.75
C GLY A 154 -14.09 5.45 -11.39
N PRO A 155 -14.73 4.30 -11.14
CA PRO A 155 -14.64 3.63 -9.86
C PRO A 155 -13.20 3.26 -9.48
N THR A 156 -12.36 2.84 -10.43
CA THR A 156 -10.96 2.53 -10.13
C THR A 156 -10.19 3.76 -9.65
N GLY A 157 -10.38 4.92 -10.29
CA GLY A 157 -9.72 6.18 -9.88
C GLY A 157 -10.07 6.60 -8.46
N LEU A 158 -11.36 6.54 -8.08
CA LEU A 158 -11.80 6.84 -6.72
C LEU A 158 -11.17 5.86 -5.72
N TRP A 159 -11.22 4.56 -5.99
CA TRP A 159 -10.76 3.54 -5.05
C TRP A 159 -9.24 3.49 -4.91
N ILE A 160 -8.48 3.86 -5.94
CA ILE A 160 -7.03 4.11 -5.79
C ILE A 160 -6.77 5.36 -4.94
N SER A 161 -7.57 6.42 -5.09
CA SER A 161 -7.44 7.62 -4.25
C SER A 161 -7.73 7.29 -2.78
N LEU A 162 -8.83 6.58 -2.51
CA LEU A 162 -9.18 6.10 -1.17
C LEU A 162 -8.12 5.16 -0.58
N PHE A 163 -7.47 4.33 -1.40
CA PHE A 163 -6.35 3.49 -0.97
C PHE A 163 -5.19 4.30 -0.39
N MET A 164 -4.82 5.41 -1.04
CA MET A 164 -3.75 6.28 -0.55
C MET A 164 -4.13 6.92 0.79
N TYR A 165 -5.37 7.40 0.91
CA TYR A 165 -5.86 7.97 2.17
C TYR A 165 -6.01 6.92 3.28
N SER A 166 -6.32 5.65 2.96
CA SER A 166 -6.52 4.61 3.97
C SER A 166 -5.29 4.40 4.85
N LYS A 167 -4.07 4.67 4.35
CA LYS A 167 -2.82 4.49 5.10
C LYS A 167 -2.73 5.38 6.33
N TYR A 168 -3.37 6.55 6.32
CA TYR A 168 -3.53 7.38 7.51
C TYR A 168 -4.44 6.72 8.54
N PHE A 169 -5.56 6.18 8.10
CA PHE A 169 -6.54 5.53 8.97
C PHE A 169 -5.99 4.23 9.57
N GLU A 170 -5.21 3.46 8.82
CA GLU A 170 -4.57 2.22 9.28
C GLU A 170 -3.61 2.46 10.47
N LEU A 171 -3.14 3.70 10.71
CA LEU A 171 -2.35 4.02 11.92
C LEU A 171 -3.12 3.75 13.22
N ILE A 172 -4.46 3.79 13.18
CA ILE A 172 -5.35 3.48 14.31
C ILE A 172 -5.15 2.05 14.83
N ASP A 173 -4.68 1.11 13.99
CA ASP A 173 -4.33 -0.24 14.43
C ASP A 173 -3.29 -0.21 15.56
N THR A 174 -2.32 0.68 15.42
CA THR A 174 -1.26 0.86 16.43
C THR A 174 -1.83 1.47 17.71
N ALA A 175 -2.78 2.39 17.61
CA ALA A 175 -3.47 2.96 18.76
C ALA A 175 -4.20 1.86 19.55
N PHE A 176 -4.89 0.94 18.85
CA PHE A 176 -5.51 -0.23 19.51
C PHE A 176 -4.48 -1.11 20.22
N LEU A 177 -3.30 -1.33 19.64
CA LEU A 177 -2.24 -2.11 20.31
C LEU A 177 -1.75 -1.41 21.59
N VAL A 178 -1.44 -0.11 21.51
CA VAL A 178 -0.94 0.69 22.64
C VAL A 178 -1.97 0.75 23.78
N LEU A 179 -3.23 1.09 23.48
CA LEU A 179 -4.30 1.21 24.47
C LEU A 179 -4.66 -0.13 25.14
N ARG A 180 -4.41 -1.25 24.45
CA ARG A 180 -4.62 -2.61 24.98
C ARG A 180 -3.36 -3.19 25.64
N LYS A 181 -2.29 -2.42 25.77
CA LYS A 181 -0.97 -2.85 26.28
C LYS A 181 -0.44 -4.08 25.55
N LYS A 182 -0.64 -4.13 24.23
CA LYS A 182 -0.05 -5.15 23.35
C LYS A 182 1.28 -4.64 22.80
N HIS A 183 2.21 -5.58 22.61
CA HIS A 183 3.53 -5.27 22.08
C HIS A 183 3.42 -4.81 20.62
N VAL A 184 3.85 -3.57 20.36
CA VAL A 184 3.98 -3.02 19.00
C VAL A 184 5.33 -3.48 18.46
N ASN A 185 5.33 -4.48 17.58
CA ASN A 185 6.57 -5.03 17.04
C ASN A 185 7.20 -4.11 15.98
N PHE A 186 8.49 -4.31 15.69
CA PHE A 186 9.23 -3.52 14.70
C PHE A 186 8.56 -3.54 13.32
N LEU A 187 8.23 -4.73 12.82
CA LEU A 187 7.57 -4.92 11.53
C LEU A 187 6.31 -4.05 11.39
N HIS A 188 5.47 -4.01 12.42
CA HIS A 188 4.20 -3.28 12.43
C HIS A 188 4.41 -1.78 12.25
N TRP A 189 5.12 -1.13 13.17
CA TRP A 189 5.26 0.32 13.11
C TRP A 189 6.12 0.78 11.95
N PHE A 190 7.15 0.00 11.60
CA PHE A 190 8.00 0.28 10.44
C PHE A 190 7.16 0.25 9.17
N HIS A 191 6.42 -0.84 8.93
CA HIS A 191 5.52 -1.00 7.78
C HIS A 191 4.51 0.14 7.67
N HIS A 192 3.77 0.45 8.74
CA HIS A 192 2.74 1.49 8.69
C HIS A 192 3.31 2.89 8.44
N ALA A 193 4.50 3.19 8.97
CA ALA A 193 5.18 4.45 8.69
C ALA A 193 5.64 4.53 7.22
N THR A 194 6.36 3.52 6.74
CA THR A 194 6.96 3.56 5.39
C THR A 194 5.94 3.42 4.28
N VAL A 195 4.89 2.60 4.45
CA VAL A 195 3.84 2.46 3.43
C VAL A 195 3.02 3.75 3.27
N LEU A 196 2.80 4.50 4.35
CA LEU A 196 2.11 5.79 4.28
C LEU A 196 2.94 6.78 3.46
N LEU A 197 4.22 6.95 3.80
CA LEU A 197 5.12 7.84 3.07
C LEU A 197 5.22 7.44 1.58
N TYR A 198 5.40 6.15 1.32
CA TYR A 198 5.53 5.64 -0.04
C TYR A 198 4.24 5.82 -0.85
N CYS A 199 3.07 5.49 -0.31
CA CYS A 199 1.79 5.66 -1.02
C CYS A 199 1.55 7.12 -1.41
N TRP A 200 1.85 8.06 -0.50
CA TRP A 200 1.71 9.49 -0.78
C TRP A 200 2.68 9.95 -1.86
N HIS A 201 3.93 9.49 -1.79
CA HIS A 201 4.96 9.77 -2.79
C HIS A 201 4.57 9.20 -4.17
N ALA A 202 4.22 7.92 -4.25
CA ALA A 202 3.80 7.26 -5.48
C ALA A 202 2.56 7.91 -6.12
N GLY A 203 1.62 8.38 -5.29
CA GLY A 203 0.46 9.15 -5.74
C GLY A 203 0.85 10.49 -6.35
N ALA A 204 1.79 11.23 -5.75
CA ALA A 204 2.31 12.48 -6.29
C ALA A 204 3.00 12.30 -7.66
N TYR A 205 3.67 11.16 -7.87
CA TYR A 205 4.30 10.78 -9.14
C TYR A 205 3.36 10.11 -10.14
N GLU A 206 2.08 9.90 -9.80
CA GLU A 206 1.12 9.16 -10.63
C GLU A 206 1.65 7.80 -11.10
N GLN A 207 2.39 7.10 -10.24
CA GLN A 207 3.20 5.94 -10.60
C GLN A 207 2.35 4.87 -11.34
N PRO A 208 2.67 4.54 -12.62
CA PRO A 208 1.93 3.57 -13.44
C PRO A 208 1.58 2.25 -12.74
N THR A 209 2.52 1.63 -12.05
CA THR A 209 2.29 0.33 -11.42
C THR A 209 1.37 0.37 -10.19
N GLY A 210 0.90 1.55 -9.79
CA GLY A 210 0.09 1.77 -8.59
C GLY A 210 -1.17 0.89 -8.55
N ILE A 211 -1.83 0.65 -9.68
CA ILE A 211 -3.01 -0.22 -9.73
C ILE A 211 -2.70 -1.67 -9.36
N PHE A 212 -1.58 -2.23 -9.82
CA PHE A 212 -1.17 -3.59 -9.42
C PHE A 212 -0.93 -3.63 -7.92
N MET A 213 -0.17 -2.65 -7.40
CA MET A 213 0.24 -2.61 -6.01
C MET A 213 -0.94 -2.44 -5.05
N ALA A 214 -1.86 -1.53 -5.38
CA ALA A 214 -3.06 -1.28 -4.60
C ALA A 214 -4.03 -2.46 -4.65
N THR A 215 -4.26 -3.05 -5.83
CA THR A 215 -5.19 -4.18 -5.99
C THR A 215 -4.73 -5.41 -5.20
N MET A 216 -3.44 -5.75 -5.27
CA MET A 216 -2.90 -6.88 -4.48
C MET A 216 -2.94 -6.58 -2.98
N ASN A 217 -2.66 -5.34 -2.55
CA ASN A 217 -2.76 -4.95 -1.15
C ASN A 217 -4.21 -5.05 -0.67
N TYR A 218 -5.19 -4.55 -1.43
CA TYR A 218 -6.61 -4.69 -1.13
C TYR A 218 -7.03 -6.15 -0.98
N MET A 219 -6.56 -7.03 -1.87
CA MET A 219 -6.84 -8.46 -1.80
C MET A 219 -6.32 -9.07 -0.50
N VAL A 220 -5.04 -8.85 -0.17
CA VAL A 220 -4.45 -9.39 1.06
C VAL A 220 -5.04 -8.76 2.32
N HIS A 221 -5.28 -7.44 2.32
CA HIS A 221 -5.87 -6.72 3.45
C HIS A 221 -7.31 -7.17 3.71
N SER A 222 -8.10 -7.46 2.68
CA SER A 222 -9.46 -8.00 2.87
C SER A 222 -9.44 -9.30 3.68
N VAL A 223 -8.53 -10.22 3.34
CA VAL A 223 -8.38 -11.51 4.02
C VAL A 223 -7.75 -11.35 5.42
N MET A 224 -6.72 -10.51 5.55
CA MET A 224 -6.01 -10.26 6.81
C MET A 224 -6.91 -9.58 7.84
N TYR A 225 -7.62 -8.51 7.49
CA TYR A 225 -8.51 -7.83 8.44
C TYR A 225 -9.72 -8.71 8.79
N PHE A 226 -10.23 -9.50 7.85
CA PHE A 226 -11.27 -10.47 8.17
C PHE A 226 -10.79 -11.54 9.16
N TYR A 227 -9.54 -12.01 9.02
CA TYR A 227 -8.89 -12.89 10.00
C TYR A 227 -8.83 -12.25 11.40
N TYR A 228 -8.45 -10.96 11.48
CA TYR A 228 -8.39 -10.22 12.75
C TYR A 228 -9.75 -9.91 13.34
N PHE A 229 -10.77 -9.67 12.51
CA PHE A 229 -12.16 -9.54 12.93
C PHE A 229 -12.63 -10.83 13.63
N LEU A 230 -12.49 -11.99 12.97
CA LEU A 230 -12.86 -13.29 13.54
C LEU A 230 -12.14 -13.53 14.87
N SER A 231 -10.82 -13.27 14.88
CA SER A 231 -9.99 -13.41 16.08
C SER A 231 -10.44 -12.51 17.23
N SER A 232 -10.99 -11.33 16.92
CA SER A 232 -11.49 -10.36 17.90
C SER A 232 -12.85 -10.76 18.48
N VAL A 233 -13.71 -11.45 17.72
CA VAL A 233 -15.00 -11.99 18.17
C VAL A 233 -14.90 -13.38 18.80
N GLY A 234 -13.68 -13.89 19.01
CA GLY A 234 -13.42 -15.15 19.72
C GLY A 234 -13.24 -16.37 18.83
N HIS A 235 -13.43 -16.25 17.52
CA HIS A 235 -13.19 -17.31 16.55
C HIS A 235 -11.73 -17.24 16.09
N LYS A 236 -10.89 -18.21 16.45
CA LYS A 236 -9.47 -18.22 16.05
C LYS A 236 -9.29 -19.11 14.81
N PRO A 237 -9.23 -18.54 13.60
CA PRO A 237 -9.17 -19.38 12.40
C PRO A 237 -7.81 -20.07 12.29
N LYS A 238 -7.80 -21.33 11.81
CA LYS A 238 -6.57 -22.12 11.67
C LYS A 238 -5.72 -21.71 10.44
N TRP A 239 -6.28 -20.89 9.55
CA TRP A 239 -5.65 -20.46 8.30
C TRP A 239 -4.76 -19.20 8.42
N GLY A 240 -4.29 -18.86 9.64
CA GLY A 240 -3.35 -17.74 9.82
C GLY A 240 -2.02 -17.92 9.05
N LEU A 241 -1.62 -19.17 8.79
CA LEU A 241 -0.48 -19.47 7.92
C LEU A 241 -0.74 -19.00 6.48
N THR A 242 -1.94 -19.24 5.95
CA THR A 242 -2.35 -18.80 4.61
C THR A 242 -2.24 -17.28 4.48
N VAL A 243 -2.66 -16.52 5.50
CA VAL A 243 -2.51 -15.05 5.51
C VAL A 243 -1.04 -14.64 5.37
N THR A 244 -0.15 -15.29 6.13
CA THR A 244 1.29 -14.97 6.09
C THR A 244 1.89 -15.33 4.72
N ILE A 245 1.49 -16.45 4.13
CA ILE A 245 1.92 -16.86 2.79
C ILE A 245 1.44 -15.86 1.74
N MET A 246 0.19 -15.40 1.81
CA MET A 246 -0.35 -14.38 0.90
C MET A 246 0.43 -13.07 0.99
N GLN A 247 0.78 -12.63 2.20
CA GLN A 247 1.59 -11.42 2.42
C GLN A 247 3.00 -11.56 1.81
N ILE A 248 3.66 -12.71 1.98
CA ILE A 248 4.97 -12.97 1.38
C ILE A 248 4.87 -13.01 -0.15
N ALA A 249 3.87 -13.70 -0.69
CA ALA A 249 3.63 -13.77 -2.14
C ALA A 249 3.39 -12.37 -2.74
N GLN A 250 2.65 -11.50 -2.03
CA GLN A 250 2.46 -10.10 -2.43
C GLN A 250 3.79 -9.35 -2.53
N MET A 251 4.73 -9.57 -1.61
CA MET A 251 6.03 -8.91 -1.67
C MET A 251 6.85 -9.36 -2.90
N PHE A 252 6.80 -10.66 -3.25
CA PHE A 252 7.46 -11.19 -4.46
C PHE A 252 6.85 -10.60 -5.73
N ALA A 253 5.52 -10.59 -5.83
CA ALA A 253 4.80 -10.01 -6.95
C ALA A 253 5.13 -8.51 -7.10
N GLY A 254 5.14 -7.76 -5.99
CA GLY A 254 5.51 -6.34 -5.98
C GLY A 254 6.92 -6.09 -6.50
N MET A 255 7.93 -6.83 -6.01
CA MET A 255 9.31 -6.70 -6.51
C MET A 255 9.41 -7.03 -8.01
N PHE A 256 8.71 -8.06 -8.47
CA PHE A 256 8.69 -8.43 -9.88
C PHE A 256 8.11 -7.30 -10.76
N ILE A 257 6.98 -6.72 -10.36
CA ILE A 257 6.34 -5.61 -11.09
C ILE A 257 7.26 -4.38 -11.13
N VAL A 258 7.90 -4.02 -10.00
CA VAL A 258 8.86 -2.91 -9.94
C VAL A 258 10.06 -3.16 -10.87
N ALA A 259 10.59 -4.38 -10.90
CA ALA A 259 11.71 -4.74 -11.77
C ALA A 259 11.33 -4.66 -13.25
N VAL A 260 10.14 -5.14 -13.62
CA VAL A 260 9.60 -5.01 -14.98
C VAL A 260 9.44 -3.55 -15.36
N HIS A 261 8.88 -2.71 -14.47
CA HIS A 261 8.73 -1.28 -14.75
C HIS A 261 10.07 -0.58 -14.91
N TYR A 262 11.03 -0.83 -14.02
CA TYR A 262 12.38 -0.28 -14.12
C TYR A 262 13.04 -0.64 -15.45
N TYR A 263 12.90 -1.89 -15.89
CA TYR A 263 13.38 -2.33 -17.21
C TYR A 263 12.64 -1.60 -18.34
N SER A 264 11.31 -1.51 -18.27
CA SER A 264 10.49 -0.88 -19.30
C SER A 264 10.79 0.61 -19.49
N ILE A 265 11.05 1.39 -18.42
CA ILE A 265 11.37 2.83 -18.57
C ILE A 265 12.61 3.05 -19.46
N SER A 266 13.57 2.12 -19.43
CA SER A 266 14.80 2.24 -20.24
C SER A 266 14.72 1.63 -21.64
N HIS A 267 13.73 0.78 -21.92
CA HIS A 267 13.65 0.01 -23.17
C HIS A 267 12.38 0.26 -23.99
N VAL A 268 11.36 0.87 -23.41
CA VAL A 268 10.09 1.18 -24.05
C VAL A 268 10.01 2.68 -24.27
N HIS A 269 9.84 3.08 -25.53
CA HIS A 269 9.72 4.49 -25.91
C HIS A 269 8.55 5.18 -25.17
N ASN A 270 8.75 6.38 -24.65
CA ASN A 270 7.71 7.13 -23.92
C ASN A 270 7.07 6.38 -22.73
N CYS A 271 7.77 5.45 -22.09
CA CYS A 271 7.27 4.79 -20.88
C CYS A 271 7.34 5.74 -19.69
N ASP A 272 6.19 6.03 -19.06
CA ASP A 272 6.12 6.89 -17.89
C ASP A 272 6.55 6.15 -16.61
N GLY A 273 6.86 6.92 -15.57
CA GLY A 273 7.35 6.46 -14.28
C GLY A 273 8.52 7.30 -13.76
N ALA A 274 8.78 7.21 -12.46
CA ALA A 274 9.88 7.91 -11.81
C ALA A 274 10.87 6.91 -11.23
N TYR A 275 12.14 7.00 -11.62
CA TYR A 275 13.21 6.13 -11.12
C TYR A 275 13.36 6.19 -9.60
N GLU A 276 13.24 7.38 -9.02
CA GLU A 276 13.33 7.58 -7.57
C GLU A 276 12.24 6.82 -6.82
N ASP A 277 10.99 6.90 -7.30
CA ASP A 277 9.86 6.17 -6.72
C ASP A 277 10.01 4.66 -6.90
N LEU A 278 10.54 4.19 -8.04
CA LEU A 278 10.81 2.76 -8.26
C LEU A 278 11.92 2.22 -7.35
N VAL A 279 12.98 2.99 -7.13
CA VAL A 279 14.04 2.62 -6.18
C VAL A 279 13.47 2.57 -4.77
N ALA A 280 12.66 3.56 -4.38
CA ALA A 280 11.97 3.56 -3.08
C ALA A 280 11.05 2.34 -2.92
N ALA A 281 10.27 2.01 -3.96
CA ALA A 281 9.41 0.84 -4.01
C ALA A 281 10.22 -0.45 -3.81
N PHE A 282 11.29 -0.62 -4.58
CA PHE A 282 12.14 -1.81 -4.53
C PHE A 282 12.75 -2.02 -3.14
N LEU A 283 13.28 -0.94 -2.54
CA LEU A 283 13.84 -0.97 -1.18
C LEU A 283 12.78 -1.31 -0.14
N MET A 284 11.60 -0.70 -0.23
CA MET A 284 10.48 -0.95 0.68
C MET A 284 10.01 -2.40 0.60
N TYR A 285 9.73 -2.92 -0.60
CA TYR A 285 9.29 -4.31 -0.79
C TYR A 285 10.36 -5.32 -0.35
N THR A 286 11.64 -5.03 -0.58
CA THR A 286 12.75 -5.87 -0.10
C THR A 286 12.80 -5.89 1.43
N ALA A 287 12.69 -4.72 2.09
CA ALA A 287 12.67 -4.65 3.54
C ALA A 287 11.48 -5.43 4.14
N TYR A 288 10.28 -5.28 3.56
CA TYR A 288 9.11 -6.02 4.00
C TYR A 288 9.27 -7.53 3.79
N MET A 289 9.78 -7.95 2.64
CA MET A 289 10.06 -9.37 2.35
C MET A 289 10.91 -9.98 3.46
N LEU A 290 12.05 -9.36 3.79
CA LEU A 290 12.96 -9.86 4.82
C LEU A 290 12.27 -9.96 6.18
N LEU A 291 11.49 -8.94 6.57
CA LEU A 291 10.78 -8.92 7.85
C LEU A 291 9.65 -9.96 7.92
N PHE A 292 8.89 -10.16 6.83
CA PHE A 292 7.82 -11.17 6.77
C PHE A 292 8.39 -12.59 6.74
N VAL A 293 9.51 -12.82 6.04
CA VAL A 293 10.21 -14.11 6.07
C VAL A 293 10.78 -14.38 7.46
N GLN A 294 11.40 -13.39 8.11
CA GLN A 294 11.86 -13.50 9.49
C GLN A 294 10.70 -13.83 10.44
N PHE A 295 9.56 -13.15 10.29
CA PHE A 295 8.35 -13.44 11.05
C PHE A 295 7.85 -14.87 10.82
N PHE A 296 7.79 -15.31 9.56
CA PHE A 296 7.37 -16.65 9.19
C PHE A 296 8.26 -17.73 9.83
N ILE A 297 9.58 -17.58 9.69
CA ILE A 297 10.56 -18.50 10.29
C ILE A 297 10.37 -18.54 11.80
N GLY A 298 10.32 -17.37 12.46
CA GLY A 298 10.16 -17.30 13.91
C GLY A 298 8.83 -17.87 14.43
N ARG A 299 7.75 -17.76 13.65
CA ARG A 299 6.40 -18.15 14.07
C ARG A 299 6.04 -19.60 13.77
N TYR A 300 6.54 -20.14 12.65
CA TYR A 300 6.09 -21.42 12.09
C TYR A 300 7.20 -22.46 11.95
N VAL A 301 8.46 -22.07 11.75
CA VAL A 301 9.57 -23.00 11.48
C VAL A 301 10.45 -23.19 12.71
N ALA A 302 10.75 -22.10 13.43
CA ALA A 302 11.65 -22.14 14.57
C ALA A 302 11.07 -23.02 15.70
N PRO A 303 11.89 -23.88 16.33
CA PRO A 303 11.44 -24.69 17.46
C PRO A 303 10.90 -23.77 18.57
N LYS A 304 9.70 -24.05 19.07
CA LYS A 304 9.21 -23.37 20.28
C LYS A 304 10.22 -23.63 21.39
N LYS A 305 10.92 -22.60 21.87
CA LYS A 305 11.75 -22.71 23.07
C LYS A 305 10.89 -23.31 24.18
N SER A 306 11.21 -24.53 24.59
CA SER A 306 10.52 -25.25 25.64
C SER A 306 10.61 -24.44 26.94
N SER A 307 9.45 -24.07 27.49
CA SER A 307 9.31 -23.43 28.81
C SER A 307 9.91 -24.25 29.97
N LYS A 308 10.38 -25.48 29.74
CA LYS A 308 10.98 -26.33 30.78
C LYS A 308 12.40 -25.94 31.20
N ALA A 309 13.12 -25.14 30.41
CA ALA A 309 14.50 -24.75 30.77
C ALA A 309 14.57 -23.61 31.81
N VAL A 310 13.51 -22.79 31.95
CA VAL A 310 13.50 -21.65 32.89
C VAL A 310 13.10 -22.06 34.32
N SER A 311 12.37 -23.18 34.49
CA SER A 311 12.02 -23.67 35.84
C SER A 311 13.12 -24.51 36.50
N ALA A 312 14.06 -25.07 35.73
CA ALA A 312 15.19 -25.82 36.28
C ALA A 312 16.25 -24.89 36.91
N SER A 313 16.47 -23.69 36.34
CA SER A 313 17.41 -22.69 36.89
C SER A 313 16.88 -21.92 38.11
N LYS A 314 15.56 -21.94 38.36
CA LYS A 314 14.93 -21.29 39.53
C LYS A 314 14.81 -22.18 40.78
N LYS A 315 15.22 -23.46 40.68
CA LYS A 315 15.24 -24.40 41.81
C LYS A 315 16.64 -24.63 42.39
N SER A 316 17.68 -23.99 41.84
CA SER A 316 19.07 -24.14 42.32
C SER A 316 19.67 -22.86 42.90
N ASN A 317 18.86 -21.85 43.22
CA ASN A 317 19.26 -20.68 44.00
C ASN A 317 18.32 -20.51 45.19
#